data_AF-A0A6I1ZJF2-F1
#
_entry.id   AF-A0A6I1ZJF2-F1
#
_cell.length_a   1.000
_cell.length_b   1.000
_cell.length_c   1.000
_cell.angle_alpha   90.00
_cell.angle_beta   90.00
_cell.angle_gamma   90.00
#
_symmetry.space_group_name_H-M   'P 1'
#
loop_
_entity.id
_entity.type
_entity.pdbx_description
1 polymer ?
#
loop_
_entity_poly.entity_id
_entity_poly.type
_entity_poly.pdbx_seq_one_letter_code
_entity_poly.pdbx_strand_id
1 'polypeptide(L)'
;MKYLHYHFNLKSNNVVQVDLKSPAYIRLLNEEHYRAYREGKQYRFFGGLAESSPANIKPPHKGEWHLCIDLSGRDGELGATVHIIQEVASTRKQSKSKKRK
;
A
#
# COMPACT_ATOMS: atom_id res chain seq x y z
N MET A 1 10.66 4.20 -15.36
CA MET A 1 10.45 2.99 -14.52
C MET A 1 9.11 2.38 -14.91
N LYS A 2 9.01 1.04 -14.95
CA LYS A 2 7.74 0.34 -15.19
C LYS A 2 7.06 0.11 -13.83
N TYR A 3 5.81 0.52 -13.70
CA TYR A 3 5.02 0.38 -12.48
C TYR A 3 3.53 0.20 -12.83
N LEU A 4 2.77 -0.38 -11.91
CA LEU A 4 1.32 -0.38 -11.95
C LEU A 4 0.82 0.83 -11.17
N HIS A 5 -0.18 1.54 -11.71
CA HIS A 5 -0.74 2.73 -11.09
C HIS A 5 -2.25 2.58 -10.90
N TYR A 6 -2.71 2.88 -9.69
CA TYR A 6 -4.11 2.96 -9.35
C TYR A 6 -4.37 4.30 -8.64
N HIS A 7 -5.52 4.90 -8.91
CA HIS A 7 -5.95 6.16 -8.31
C HIS A 7 -7.33 5.98 -7.69
N PHE A 8 -7.49 6.43 -6.45
CA PHE A 8 -8.72 6.21 -5.70
C PHE A 8 -8.93 7.26 -4.61
N ASN A 9 -10.19 7.52 -4.29
CA ASN A 9 -10.58 8.28 -3.11
C ASN A 9 -10.88 7.32 -1.95
N LEU A 10 -10.04 7.34 -0.92
CA LEU A 10 -10.16 6.44 0.23
C LEU A 10 -10.78 7.13 1.44
N LYS A 11 -11.57 6.37 2.19
CA LYS A 11 -12.06 6.70 3.53
C LYS A 11 -11.09 6.15 4.57
N SER A 12 -11.15 6.68 5.80
CA SER A 12 -10.26 6.26 6.90
C SER A 12 -10.40 4.79 7.31
N ASN A 13 -11.53 4.15 7.01
CA ASN A 13 -11.77 2.73 7.27
C ASN A 13 -11.54 1.83 6.04
N ASN A 14 -11.04 2.38 4.93
CA ASN A 14 -10.65 1.56 3.79
C ASN A 14 -9.27 0.92 4.02
N VAL A 15 -9.13 -0.28 3.48
CA VAL A 15 -7.85 -0.98 3.35
C VAL A 15 -7.67 -1.27 1.87
N VAL A 16 -6.51 -0.92 1.34
CA VAL A 16 -6.08 -1.33 0.02
C VAL A 16 -5.37 -2.67 0.19
N GLN A 17 -6.03 -3.73 -0.25
CA GLN A 17 -5.46 -5.07 -0.33
C GLN A 17 -4.84 -5.26 -1.70
N VAL A 18 -3.59 -5.72 -1.73
CA VAL A 18 -2.81 -5.93 -2.93
C VAL A 18 -2.39 -7.39 -2.99
N ASP A 19 -2.93 -8.10 -3.97
CA ASP A 19 -2.56 -9.48 -4.28
C ASP A 19 -1.42 -9.46 -5.30
N LEU A 20 -0.21 -9.83 -4.85
CA LEU A 20 1.03 -9.77 -5.63
C LEU A 20 1.39 -11.14 -6.22
N LYS A 21 1.83 -11.16 -7.48
CA LYS A 21 2.44 -12.35 -8.09
C LYS A 21 3.87 -12.61 -7.62
N SER A 22 4.59 -11.56 -7.23
CA SER A 22 5.99 -11.60 -6.76
C SER A 22 6.28 -10.42 -5.84
N PRO A 23 7.36 -10.46 -5.02
CA PRO A 23 7.73 -9.35 -4.15
C PRO A 23 7.86 -8.03 -4.92
N ALA A 24 7.24 -6.97 -4.40
CA ALA A 24 7.23 -5.66 -5.03
C ALA A 24 7.10 -4.54 -3.99
N TYR A 25 7.52 -3.33 -4.37
CA TYR A 25 7.27 -2.14 -3.56
C TYR A 25 5.83 -1.70 -3.75
N ILE A 26 5.14 -1.49 -2.63
CA ILE A 26 3.81 -0.88 -2.57
C ILE A 26 3.99 0.53 -2.02
N ARG A 27 3.62 1.53 -2.83
CA ARG A 27 3.79 2.95 -2.52
C ARG A 27 2.45 3.66 -2.60
N LEU A 28 1.93 4.07 -1.45
CA LEU A 28 0.73 4.90 -1.36
C LEU A 28 1.14 6.36 -1.21
N LEU A 29 0.74 7.18 -2.18
CA LEU A 29 1.20 8.54 -2.41
C LEU A 29 0.00 9.50 -2.45
N ASN A 30 0.16 10.71 -1.94
CA ASN A 30 -0.77 11.79 -2.26
C ASN A 30 -0.43 12.38 -3.65
N GLU A 31 -1.24 13.31 -4.14
CA GLU A 31 -1.06 13.95 -5.46
C GLU A 31 0.35 14.58 -5.62
N GLU A 32 0.82 15.34 -4.62
CA GLU A 32 2.14 16.00 -4.66
C GLU A 32 3.28 14.98 -4.79
N HIS A 33 3.27 13.94 -3.94
CA HIS A 33 4.31 12.91 -3.96
C HIS A 33 4.21 11.98 -5.16
N TYR A 34 3.01 11.78 -5.72
CA TYR A 34 2.85 11.04 -6.97
C TYR A 34 3.46 11.79 -8.16
N ARG A 35 3.28 13.11 -8.24
CA ARG A 35 3.96 13.93 -9.26
C ARG A 35 5.47 13.81 -9.14
N ALA A 36 6.01 13.98 -7.93
CA ALA A 36 7.43 13.83 -7.67
C ALA A 36 7.95 12.40 -8.00
N TYR A 37 7.18 11.36 -7.69
CA TYR A 37 7.50 9.96 -8.05
C TYR A 37 7.63 9.79 -9.57
N ARG A 38 6.67 10.29 -10.35
CA ARG A 38 6.70 10.20 -11.82
C ARG A 38 7.88 10.93 -12.43
N GLU A 39 8.27 12.06 -11.83
CA GLU A 39 9.39 12.88 -12.27
C GLU A 39 10.76 12.35 -11.76
N GLY A 40 10.78 11.29 -10.94
CA GLY A 40 12.00 10.77 -10.32
C GLY A 40 12.64 11.71 -9.30
N LYS A 41 11.86 12.65 -8.75
CA LYS A 41 12.28 13.58 -7.69
C LYS A 41 12.16 12.93 -6.32
N GLN A 42 12.58 13.65 -5.27
CA GLN A 42 12.37 13.20 -3.89
C GLN A 42 10.87 13.21 -3.54
N TYR A 43 10.37 12.12 -2.98
CA TYR A 43 8.98 11.96 -2.55
C TYR A 43 8.88 11.18 -1.24
N ARG A 44 7.71 11.19 -0.61
CA ARG A 44 7.38 10.36 0.55
C ARG A 44 6.17 9.49 0.22
N PHE A 45 6.10 8.31 0.82
CA PHE A 45 5.01 7.36 0.60
C PHE A 45 4.74 6.57 1.87
N PHE A 46 3.54 6.00 1.95
CA PHE A 46 3.20 4.96 2.92
C PHE A 46 3.35 3.59 2.26
N GLY A 47 3.83 2.60 3.00
CA GLY A 47 4.05 1.24 2.51
C GLY A 47 5.52 0.84 2.58
N GLY A 48 5.95 0.01 1.64
CA GLY A 48 7.28 -0.60 1.66
C GLY A 48 7.39 -1.77 0.70
N LEU A 49 8.49 -2.52 0.82
CA LEU A 49 8.65 -3.79 0.13
C LEU A 49 7.69 -4.82 0.75
N ALA A 50 6.78 -5.34 -0.06
CA ALA A 50 5.92 -6.44 0.31
C ALA A 50 6.52 -7.75 -0.20
N GLU A 51 6.93 -8.61 0.72
CA GLU A 51 7.52 -9.92 0.41
C GLU A 51 6.48 -11.04 0.38
N SER A 52 5.29 -10.78 0.95
CA SER A 52 4.18 -11.73 1.04
C SER A 52 2.90 -11.14 0.47
N SER A 53 2.00 -12.01 0.02
CA SER A 53 0.69 -11.67 -0.52
C SER A 53 -0.43 -12.38 0.26
N PRO A 54 -1.60 -11.74 0.48
CA PRO A 54 -1.91 -10.35 0.17
C PRO A 54 -1.20 -9.37 1.11
N ALA A 55 -0.89 -8.18 0.58
CA ALA A 55 -0.35 -7.07 1.34
C ALA A 55 -1.42 -6.00 1.56
N ASN A 56 -1.57 -5.55 2.81
CA ASN A 56 -2.61 -4.60 3.21
C ASN A 56 -1.99 -3.26 3.59
N ILE A 57 -2.51 -2.18 3.03
CA ILE A 57 -2.12 -0.81 3.37
C ILE A 57 -3.35 0.06 3.64
N LYS A 58 -3.26 0.85 4.72
CA LYS A 58 -4.31 1.79 5.11
C LYS A 58 -3.86 3.22 4.79
N PRO A 59 -4.78 4.08 4.32
CA PRO A 59 -4.47 5.49 4.20
C PRO A 59 -4.35 6.10 5.61
N PRO A 60 -3.39 7.01 5.86
CA PRO A 60 -3.28 7.74 7.13
C PRO A 60 -4.47 8.68 7.38
N HIS A 61 -5.13 9.15 6.33
CA HIS A 61 -6.32 9.99 6.38
C HIS A 61 -7.16 9.80 5.11
N LYS A 62 -8.44 10.20 5.19
CA LYS A 62 -9.32 10.21 4.01
C LYS A 62 -8.78 11.15 2.91
N GLY A 63 -9.07 10.85 1.66
CA GLY A 63 -8.73 11.70 0.51
C GLY A 63 -8.31 10.92 -0.73
N GLU A 64 -7.81 11.65 -1.73
CA GLU A 64 -7.25 11.09 -2.96
C GLU A 64 -5.87 10.47 -2.71
N TRP A 65 -5.67 9.27 -3.22
CA TRP A 65 -4.43 8.52 -3.10
C TRP A 65 -4.06 7.83 -4.41
N HIS A 66 -2.76 7.77 -4.67
CA HIS A 66 -2.16 7.07 -5.78
C HIS A 66 -1.39 5.87 -5.25
N LEU A 67 -1.74 4.68 -5.70
CA LEU A 67 -0.97 3.46 -5.46
C LEU A 67 -0.04 3.23 -6.64
N CYS A 68 1.25 3.21 -6.36
CA CYS A 68 2.25 2.73 -7.30
C CYS A 68 2.80 1.40 -6.80
N ILE A 69 2.80 0.39 -7.67
CA ILE A 69 3.44 -0.90 -7.40
C ILE A 69 4.58 -1.06 -8.39
N ASP A 70 5.81 -1.26 -7.89
CA ASP A 70 7.00 -1.31 -8.75
C ASP A 70 8.07 -2.26 -8.21
N LEU A 71 9.03 -2.61 -9.06
CA LEU A 71 10.17 -3.46 -8.70
C LEU A 71 11.42 -2.64 -8.29
N SER A 72 11.30 -1.31 -8.23
CA SER A 72 12.36 -0.37 -7.85
C SER A 72 13.68 -0.59 -8.58
N GLY A 73 13.60 -0.79 -9.90
CA GLY A 73 14.77 -1.01 -10.75
C GLY A 73 15.27 -2.45 -10.81
N ARG A 74 14.60 -3.39 -10.11
CA ARG A 74 14.84 -4.83 -10.28
C ARG A 74 14.13 -5.34 -11.53
N ASP A 75 14.76 -6.29 -12.20
CA ASP A 75 14.15 -7.03 -13.31
C ASP A 75 13.14 -8.07 -12.78
N GLY A 76 12.10 -8.34 -13.57
CA GLY A 76 11.08 -9.33 -13.24
C GLY A 76 9.72 -9.04 -13.86
N GLU A 77 8.79 -9.99 -13.74
CA GLU A 77 7.38 -9.76 -14.08
C GLU A 77 6.69 -9.04 -12.94
N LEU A 78 6.09 -7.89 -13.23
CA LEU A 78 5.25 -7.16 -12.30
C LEU A 78 3.78 -7.51 -12.57
N GLY A 79 3.12 -8.14 -11.60
CA GLY A 79 1.70 -8.44 -11.65
C GLY A 79 1.06 -8.29 -10.27
N ALA A 80 -0.03 -7.53 -10.22
CA ALA A 80 -0.79 -7.32 -9.00
C ALA A 80 -2.28 -7.11 -9.30
N THR A 81 -3.14 -7.60 -8.41
CA THR A 81 -4.58 -7.28 -8.37
C THR A 81 -4.84 -6.45 -7.13
N VAL A 82 -5.66 -5.41 -7.25
CA VAL A 82 -5.93 -4.47 -6.15
C VAL A 82 -7.41 -4.50 -5.78
N HIS A 83 -7.68 -4.63 -4.49
CA HIS A 83 -9.01 -4.61 -3.91
C HIS A 83 -9.10 -3.52 -2.84
N ILE A 84 -10.19 -2.75 -2.85
CA ILE A 84 -10.52 -1.85 -1.75
C ILE A 84 -11.54 -2.56 -0.87
N ILE A 85 -11.12 -2.91 0.33
CA ILE A 85 -12.00 -3.51 1.34
C ILE A 85 -12.29 -2.49 2.44
N GLN A 86 -13.37 -2.70 3.17
CA GLN A 86 -13.68 -1.93 4.36
C GLN A 86 -13.23 -2.72 5.57
N GLU A 87 -12.46 -2.08 6.45
CA GLU A 87 -12.27 -2.63 7.79
C GLU A 87 -13.61 -2.56 8.51
N VAL A 88 -14.25 -3.73 8.62
CA VAL A 88 -15.31 -3.91 9.59
C VAL A 88 -14.68 -3.87 10.97
N ALA A 89 -15.31 -3.20 11.92
CA ALA A 89 -14.85 -3.16 13.30
C ALA A 89 -14.86 -4.59 13.85
N SER A 90 -13.73 -5.29 13.75
CA SER A 90 -13.50 -6.52 14.48
C SER A 90 -13.64 -6.17 15.96
N THR A 91 -14.63 -6.76 16.63
CA THR A 91 -14.78 -6.69 18.08
C THR A 91 -13.44 -7.10 18.70
N ARG A 92 -12.71 -6.10 19.21
CA ARG A 92 -11.37 -6.26 19.76
C ARG A 92 -11.47 -7.05 21.07
N LYS A 93 -11.43 -8.39 21.03
CA LYS A 93 -10.91 -9.17 22.15
C LYS A 93 -9.41 -8.94 22.20
N GLN A 94 -9.04 -7.86 22.89
CA GLN A 94 -7.67 -7.54 23.25
C GLN A 94 -7.20 -8.60 24.25
N SER A 95 -6.70 -9.74 23.76
CA SER A 95 -5.98 -10.69 24.59
C SER A 95 -4.67 -10.04 25.03
N LYS A 96 -4.67 -9.53 26.27
CA LYS A 96 -3.46 -9.24 27.04
C LYS A 96 -2.59 -10.51 27.03
N SER A 97 -1.55 -10.54 26.21
CA SER A 97 -0.51 -11.57 26.36
C SER A 97 0.55 -11.07 27.32
N LYS A 98 0.51 -11.72 28.47
CA LYS A 98 1.33 -11.65 29.67
C LYS A 98 2.73 -12.23 29.39
N LYS A 99 3.81 -11.50 29.72
CA LYS A 99 5.10 -12.10 30.14
C LYS A 99 5.97 -11.03 30.82
N ARG A 100 6.02 -11.05 32.16
CA ARG A 100 7.05 -11.68 33.03
C ARG A 100 8.35 -10.86 33.10
N LYS A 101 8.57 -10.19 34.22
CA LYS A 101 9.54 -10.61 35.23
C LYS A 101 9.20 -9.95 36.57
#